data_AF-A0A162CWX2-F1
#
_entry.id   AF-A0A162CWX2-F1
#
_cell.length_a   1.000
_cell.length_b   1.000
_cell.length_c   1.000
_cell.angle_alpha   90.00
_cell.angle_beta   90.00
_cell.angle_gamma   90.00
#
_symmetry.space_group_name_H-M   'P 1'
#
loop_
_entity.id
_entity.type
_entity.pdbx_description
1 polymer ?
#
loop_
_entity_poly.entity_id
_entity_poly.type
_entity_poly.pdbx_seq_one_letter_code
_entity_poly.pdbx_strand_id
1 'polypeptide(L)'
;SRFYQNNVADDNRKHQVNTSKSQNIQVIVYEKGQDLSDKVRILCWVMTSPANHETKALAVKETWGPRCNVLLFMSSTNDTKLPTVGLPVGEGRDALWGKTREAFRYVWERYQD
;
A
#
# COMPACT_ATOMS: atom_id res chain seq x y z
N SER A 1 -26.86 8.19 3.33
CA SER A 1 -26.76 6.83 3.89
C SER A 1 -26.17 6.92 5.29
N ARG A 2 -26.89 6.35 6.27
CA ARG A 2 -26.77 6.58 7.72
C ARG A 2 -25.62 5.81 8.42
N PHE A 3 -24.52 5.52 7.72
CA PHE A 3 -23.51 4.57 8.19
C PHE A 3 -22.22 5.18 8.81
N TYR A 4 -22.12 6.51 8.97
CA TYR A 4 -20.89 7.19 9.43
C TYR A 4 -21.02 8.11 10.66
N GLN A 5 -22.10 8.01 11.46
CA GLN A 5 -22.29 8.95 12.60
C GLN A 5 -22.23 8.35 14.01
N ASN A 6 -21.95 7.06 14.20
CA ASN A 6 -22.12 6.44 15.53
C ASN A 6 -20.84 5.97 16.25
N ASN A 7 -19.66 6.56 16.03
CA ASN A 7 -18.45 6.18 16.80
C ASN A 7 -17.58 7.39 17.21
N VAL A 8 -18.22 8.47 17.66
CA VAL A 8 -17.52 9.56 18.37
C VAL A 8 -17.92 9.49 19.84
N ALA A 9 -17.30 8.56 20.57
CA ALA A 9 -17.28 8.57 22.02
C ALA A 9 -15.93 8.04 22.51
N ASP A 10 -15.22 8.93 23.20
CA ASP A 10 -14.20 8.71 24.24
C ASP A 10 -12.86 8.01 23.90
N ASP A 11 -11.76 8.76 23.94
CA ASP A 11 -10.72 8.62 24.97
C ASP A 11 -9.56 9.61 24.66
N ASN A 12 -9.36 10.58 25.55
CA ASN A 12 -8.27 11.56 25.51
C ASN A 12 -7.03 11.02 26.24
N ARG A 13 -6.17 10.28 25.54
CA ARG A 13 -4.78 10.07 25.99
C ARG A 13 -3.80 10.37 24.86
N LYS A 14 -2.99 11.43 25.06
CA LYS A 14 -1.85 11.77 24.22
C LYS A 14 -0.58 11.39 24.99
N HIS A 15 0.17 10.39 24.53
CA HIS A 15 1.52 10.15 25.03
C HIS A 15 2.55 10.88 24.17
N GLN A 16 3.45 11.63 24.81
CA GLN A 16 4.57 12.30 24.15
C GLN A 16 5.77 11.36 24.11
N VAL A 17 6.16 10.89 22.91
CA VAL A 17 7.42 10.16 22.72
C VAL A 17 8.43 11.09 22.06
N ASN A 18 9.48 11.41 22.81
CA ASN A 18 10.59 12.21 22.32
C ASN A 18 11.57 11.31 21.56
N THR A 19 11.71 11.49 20.25
CA THR A 19 12.86 10.94 19.51
C THR A 19 13.57 12.06 18.78
N SER A 20 14.83 12.25 19.16
CA SER A 20 15.71 13.36 18.81
C SER A 20 16.12 13.37 17.33
N LYS A 21 15.61 14.34 16.56
CA LYS A 21 16.40 15.20 15.63
C LYS A 21 15.52 16.30 14.99
N SER A 22 15.65 17.49 15.57
CA SER A 22 15.42 18.86 15.06
C SER A 22 14.82 19.06 13.65
N GLN A 23 13.49 19.25 13.59
CA GLN A 23 12.78 20.43 13.07
C GLN A 23 11.38 20.42 13.72
N ASN A 24 10.90 21.56 14.24
CA ASN A 24 9.60 21.68 14.91
C ASN A 24 8.42 21.47 13.94
N ILE A 25 8.13 20.23 13.59
CA ILE A 25 6.84 19.82 13.06
C ILE A 25 6.20 18.98 14.16
N GLN A 26 5.16 19.51 14.78
CA GLN A 26 4.25 18.73 15.63
C GLN A 26 3.50 17.75 14.72
N VAL A 27 4.18 16.67 14.29
CA VAL A 27 3.49 15.57 13.61
C VAL A 27 2.64 14.92 14.70
N ILE A 28 1.34 15.25 14.71
CA ILE A 28 0.38 14.52 15.52
C ILE A 28 0.30 13.11 14.91
N VAL A 29 1.18 12.22 15.35
CA VAL A 29 1.07 10.81 15.06
C VAL A 29 -0.05 10.30 15.96
N TYR A 30 -1.23 10.07 15.39
CA TYR A 30 -2.35 9.49 16.12
C TYR A 30 -1.99 8.06 16.52
N GLU A 31 -1.84 7.81 17.82
CA GLU A 31 -1.49 6.51 18.42
C GLU A 31 -2.42 5.39 17.91
N LYS A 32 -3.72 5.71 17.72
CA LYS A 32 -4.72 4.81 17.14
C LYS A 32 -4.39 4.34 15.72
N GLY A 33 -3.69 5.14 14.91
CA GLY A 33 -3.35 4.79 13.53
C GLY A 33 -2.27 3.71 13.44
N GLN A 34 -1.29 3.74 14.35
CA GLN A 34 -0.25 2.71 14.45
C GLN A 34 -0.85 1.40 14.98
N ASP A 35 -1.63 1.48 16.05
CA ASP A 35 -2.31 0.33 16.66
C ASP A 35 -3.29 -0.39 15.70
N LEU A 36 -3.96 0.36 14.81
CA LEU A 36 -4.80 -0.24 13.77
C LEU A 36 -3.99 -0.91 12.66
N SER A 37 -2.83 -0.35 12.30
CA SER A 37 -1.94 -0.93 11.29
C SER A 37 -1.39 -2.28 11.74
N ASP A 38 -1.15 -2.47 13.04
CA ASP A 38 -0.65 -3.74 13.58
C ASP A 38 -1.77 -4.79 13.75
N LYS A 39 -3.01 -4.33 13.93
CA LYS A 39 -4.19 -5.21 14.12
C LYS A 39 -4.87 -5.63 12.82
N VAL A 40 -4.74 -4.84 11.75
CA VAL A 40 -5.40 -5.08 10.46
C VAL A 40 -4.36 -5.25 9.37
N ARG A 41 -4.51 -6.31 8.55
CA ARG A 41 -3.63 -6.58 7.42
C ARG A 41 -4.27 -6.14 6.12
N ILE A 42 -3.70 -5.11 5.50
CA ILE A 42 -4.13 -4.56 4.20
C ILE A 42 -2.98 -4.75 3.21
N LEU A 43 -3.23 -5.58 2.20
CA LEU A 43 -2.37 -5.71 1.03
C LEU A 43 -2.98 -4.91 -0.12
N CYS A 44 -2.22 -3.94 -0.62
CA CYS A 44 -2.55 -3.20 -1.82
C CYS A 44 -1.70 -3.72 -2.97
N TRP A 45 -2.37 -4.18 -4.01
CA TRP A 45 -1.74 -4.62 -5.22
C TRP A 45 -2.09 -3.67 -6.37
N VAL A 46 -1.06 -3.13 -7.01
CA VAL A 46 -1.15 -2.21 -8.13
C VAL A 46 -0.67 -2.91 -9.39
N MET A 47 -1.61 -3.19 -10.29
CA MET A 47 -1.29 -3.62 -11.65
C MET A 47 -0.78 -2.43 -12.46
N THR A 48 0.40 -2.57 -13.05
CA THR A 48 0.99 -1.55 -13.93
C THR A 48 1.59 -2.19 -15.19
N SER A 49 2.16 -1.36 -16.05
CA SER A 49 2.94 -1.80 -17.21
C SER A 49 4.26 -1.01 -17.24
N PRO A 50 5.30 -1.50 -17.94
CA PRO A 50 6.63 -0.89 -17.91
C PRO A 50 6.63 0.60 -18.29
N ALA A 51 5.80 0.98 -19.26
CA ALA A 51 5.64 2.38 -19.69
C ALA A 51 5.08 3.32 -18.61
N ASN A 52 4.44 2.78 -17.57
CA ASN A 52 3.81 3.54 -16.49
C ASN A 52 4.61 3.53 -15.18
N HIS A 53 5.76 2.85 -15.12
CA HIS A 53 6.55 2.74 -13.88
C HIS A 53 6.97 4.11 -13.35
N GLU A 54 7.66 4.89 -14.18
CA GLU A 54 8.21 6.20 -13.78
C GLU A 54 7.13 7.29 -13.73
N THR A 55 6.08 7.18 -14.56
CA THR A 55 5.08 8.27 -14.71
C THR A 55 3.91 8.18 -13.76
N LYS A 56 3.45 6.97 -13.39
CA LYS A 56 2.22 6.77 -12.61
C LYS A 56 2.44 5.94 -11.36
N ALA A 57 3.13 4.82 -11.48
CA ALA A 57 3.28 3.89 -10.37
C ALA A 57 4.21 4.47 -9.27
N LEU A 58 5.19 5.30 -9.64
CA LEU A 58 5.98 6.05 -8.68
C LEU A 58 5.12 6.99 -7.82
N ALA A 59 4.18 7.73 -8.42
CA ALA A 59 3.27 8.59 -7.67
C ALA A 59 2.41 7.81 -6.68
N VAL A 60 2.01 6.57 -7.01
CA VAL A 60 1.33 5.68 -6.05
C VAL A 60 2.22 5.34 -4.87
N LYS A 61 3.48 4.97 -5.13
CA LYS A 61 4.49 4.64 -4.10
C LYS A 61 4.75 5.84 -3.16
N GLU A 62 4.74 7.06 -3.69
CA GLU A 62 5.07 8.27 -2.94
C GLU A 62 3.88 8.90 -2.21
N THR A 63 2.64 8.58 -2.61
CA THR A 63 1.44 9.22 -2.05
C THR A 63 0.64 8.30 -1.15
N TRP A 64 -0.34 7.58 -1.70
CA TRP A 64 -1.28 6.80 -0.89
C TRP A 64 -0.81 5.39 -0.59
N GLY A 65 0.13 4.84 -1.38
CA GLY A 65 0.64 3.48 -1.24
C GLY A 65 1.20 3.14 0.15
N PRO A 66 1.94 4.04 0.83
CA PRO A 66 2.46 3.81 2.18
C PRO A 66 1.39 3.59 3.26
N ARG A 67 0.10 3.79 2.96
CA ARG A 67 -1.01 3.51 3.87
C ARG A 67 -1.38 2.03 3.93
N CYS A 68 -0.85 1.21 3.03
CA CYS A 68 -1.06 -0.24 3.01
C CYS A 68 0.06 -0.92 3.80
N ASN A 69 -0.24 -1.99 4.53
CA ASN A 69 0.79 -2.75 5.25
C ASN A 69 1.76 -3.41 4.28
N VAL A 70 1.23 -3.89 3.15
CA VAL A 70 2.01 -4.43 2.04
C VAL A 70 1.58 -3.72 0.76
N LEU A 71 2.54 -3.18 0.02
CA LEU A 71 2.31 -2.55 -1.28
C LEU A 71 3.09 -3.32 -2.35
N LEU A 72 2.36 -3.92 -3.29
CA LEU A 72 2.93 -4.66 -4.41
C LEU A 72 2.67 -3.95 -5.72
N PHE A 73 3.72 -3.75 -6.49
CA PHE A 73 3.61 -3.36 -7.90
C PHE A 73 3.84 -4.61 -8.75
N MET A 74 2.91 -4.92 -9.65
CA MET A 74 3.09 -6.04 -10.58
C MET A 74 3.00 -5.56 -12.02
N SER A 75 3.92 -6.06 -12.83
CA SER A 75 4.13 -5.64 -14.22
C SER A 75 4.63 -6.84 -15.02
N SER A 76 4.68 -6.74 -16.35
CA SER A 76 5.34 -7.77 -17.16
C SER A 76 6.86 -7.78 -16.98
N THR A 77 7.46 -6.68 -16.53
CA THR A 77 8.90 -6.56 -16.29
C THR A 77 9.21 -6.21 -14.84
N ASN A 78 10.34 -6.72 -14.37
CA ASN A 78 10.94 -6.28 -13.11
C ASN A 78 11.61 -4.91 -13.31
N ASP A 79 11.46 -4.03 -12.33
CA ASP A 79 12.09 -2.73 -12.24
C ASP A 79 12.65 -2.57 -10.82
N THR A 80 13.91 -2.21 -10.71
CA THR A 80 14.58 -2.07 -9.41
C THR A 80 14.23 -0.76 -8.70
N LYS A 81 13.84 0.30 -9.43
CA LYS A 81 13.45 1.60 -8.86
C LYS A 81 12.05 1.53 -8.23
N LEU A 82 11.15 0.86 -8.92
CA LEU A 82 9.81 0.53 -8.47
C LEU A 82 9.79 -0.99 -8.31
N PRO A 83 10.06 -1.56 -7.11
CA PRO A 83 10.31 -3.00 -6.93
C PRO A 83 9.12 -3.83 -7.40
N THR A 84 9.06 -4.11 -8.70
CA THR A 84 7.93 -4.74 -9.35
C THR A 84 8.13 -6.23 -9.38
N VAL A 85 7.05 -6.95 -9.16
CA VAL A 85 6.97 -8.37 -9.44
C VAL A 85 6.73 -8.54 -10.94
N GLY A 86 7.71 -9.10 -11.64
CA GLY A 86 7.60 -9.46 -13.05
C GLY A 86 6.72 -10.69 -13.24
N LEU A 87 5.51 -10.50 -13.77
CA LEU A 87 4.60 -11.58 -14.11
C LEU A 87 4.95 -12.14 -15.50
N PRO A 88 4.97 -13.47 -15.70
CA PRO A 88 5.30 -14.09 -16.98
C PRO A 88 4.12 -14.04 -17.97
N VAL A 89 3.56 -12.85 -18.17
CA VAL A 89 2.39 -12.60 -19.02
C VAL A 89 2.66 -11.36 -19.88
N GLY A 90 2.28 -11.41 -21.15
CA GLY A 90 2.45 -10.31 -22.10
C GLY A 90 1.68 -9.03 -21.73
N GLU A 91 1.89 -7.97 -22.52
CA GLU A 91 1.18 -6.70 -22.38
C GLU A 91 -0.08 -6.64 -23.25
N GLY A 92 -0.97 -5.70 -22.93
CA GLY A 92 -2.21 -5.47 -23.68
C GLY A 92 -3.48 -5.80 -22.89
N ARG A 93 -4.63 -5.39 -23.43
CA ARG A 93 -5.93 -5.58 -22.75
C ARG A 93 -6.32 -7.05 -22.66
N ASP A 94 -6.01 -7.83 -23.68
CA ASP A 94 -6.34 -9.26 -23.73
C ASP A 94 -5.53 -10.06 -22.69
N ALA A 95 -4.35 -9.57 -22.32
CA ALA A 95 -3.48 -10.20 -21.33
C ALA A 95 -3.83 -9.83 -19.87
N LEU A 96 -4.75 -8.87 -19.64
CA LEU A 96 -5.09 -8.39 -18.30
C LEU A 96 -5.60 -9.50 -17.39
N TRP A 97 -6.41 -10.42 -17.92
CA TRP A 97 -6.90 -11.54 -17.13
C TRP A 97 -5.77 -12.46 -16.68
N GLY A 98 -4.84 -12.77 -17.58
CA GLY A 98 -3.66 -13.57 -17.27
C GLY A 98 -2.83 -12.92 -16.16
N LYS A 99 -2.55 -11.62 -16.28
CA LYS A 99 -1.84 -10.88 -15.23
C LYS A 99 -2.58 -10.91 -13.89
N THR A 100 -3.90 -10.75 -13.91
CA THR A 100 -4.69 -10.79 -12.67
C THR A 100 -4.62 -12.15 -12.00
N ARG A 101 -4.74 -13.23 -12.77
CA ARG A 101 -4.60 -14.59 -12.24
C ARG A 101 -3.22 -14.84 -11.64
N GLU A 102 -2.16 -14.46 -12.36
CA GLU A 102 -0.78 -14.64 -11.88
C GLU A 102 -0.48 -13.78 -10.64
N ALA A 103 -1.04 -12.57 -10.59
CA ALA A 103 -0.91 -11.72 -9.42
C ALA A 103 -1.59 -12.30 -8.18
N PHE A 104 -2.83 -12.78 -8.32
CA PHE A 104 -3.52 -13.44 -7.21
C PHE A 104 -2.76 -14.69 -6.75
N ARG A 105 -2.23 -15.49 -7.69
CA ARG A 105 -1.37 -16.63 -7.36
C ARG A 105 -0.16 -16.19 -6.54
N TYR A 106 0.55 -15.15 -6.98
CA TYR A 106 1.70 -14.61 -6.26
C TYR A 106 1.35 -14.13 -4.86
N VAL A 107 0.22 -13.42 -4.71
CA VAL A 107 -0.28 -12.93 -3.42
C VAL A 107 -0.61 -14.10 -2.50
N TRP A 108 -1.34 -15.09 -3.00
CA TRP A 108 -1.69 -16.28 -2.23
C TRP A 108 -0.44 -17.02 -1.73
N GLU A 109 0.51 -17.30 -2.62
CA GLU A 109 1.74 -18.03 -2.28
C GLU A 109 2.61 -17.36 -1.20
N ARG A 110 2.49 -16.03 -1.00
CA ARG A 110 3.42 -15.25 -0.15
C ARG A 110 2.78 -14.49 1.00
N TYR A 111 1.48 -14.21 0.93
CA TYR A 111 0.78 -13.30 1.84
C TYR A 111 -0.57 -13.86 2.32
N GLN A 112 -0.85 -15.16 2.13
CA GLN A 112 -2.08 -15.79 2.62
C GLN A 112 -2.13 -15.90 4.15
N ASP A 113 -0.97 -15.99 4.80
CA ASP A 113 -0.83 -16.22 6.23
C ASP A 113 -0.99 -14.97 7.06
#